data_AF-A0A9P7TUI6-F1
#
_entry.id   AF-A0A9P7TUI6-F1
#
_cell.length_a   1.000
_cell.length_b   1.000
_cell.length_c   1.000
_cell.angle_alpha   90.00
_cell.angle_beta   90.00
_cell.angle_gamma   90.00
#
_symmetry.space_group_name_H-M   'P 1'
#
loop_
_entity.id
_entity.type
_entity.pdbx_description
1 polymer ?
#
loop_
_entity_poly.entity_id
_entity_poly.type
_entity_poly.pdbx_seq_one_letter_code
_entity_poly.pdbx_strand_id
1 'polypeptide(L)'
;MAVQDFVKQFRGYVPLESATTERLVDRDEDTSAETAYSNGRWSRAFIVMSISNMVLFLLTASMMTSLSIRSQKRVLNAELRATSSYTPIYDMIDLEPSIRRINGTVMPAGKLSIARQFPNPAADAIWTEDIELIRPIPVTREQIIKMGKDPDTVAKLEDDDWGLGDDAYVAALDVFHNLHCLNSSIQAHCINFEKLTEWHKEASIDMNKYLRVMKKPPGVKERPTEVWHPEEWFERQN
;
A
#
# COMPACT_ATOMS: atom_id res chain seq x y z
N MET A 1 -5.77 0.69 40.85
CA MET A 1 -4.46 0.63 41.54
C MET A 1 -3.38 1.04 40.54
N ALA A 2 -3.11 2.35 40.37
CA ALA A 2 -1.97 2.88 39.58
C ALA A 2 -1.87 4.43 39.62
N VAL A 3 -2.13 5.10 40.76
CA VAL A 3 -1.96 6.58 40.86
C VAL A 3 -1.16 6.99 42.10
N GLN A 4 -0.84 6.07 43.02
CA GLN A 4 -0.17 6.41 44.28
C GLN A 4 1.37 6.32 44.26
N ASP A 5 2.00 5.83 43.18
CA ASP A 5 3.44 5.58 43.19
C ASP A 5 4.31 6.70 42.60
N PHE A 6 3.74 7.75 42.01
CA PHE A 6 4.54 8.86 41.45
C PHE A 6 5.02 9.86 42.52
N VAL A 7 4.37 9.92 43.68
CA VAL A 7 4.63 10.94 44.72
C VAL A 7 5.77 10.54 45.68
N LYS A 8 6.24 9.29 45.65
CA LYS A 8 7.27 8.81 46.58
C LYS A 8 8.71 9.18 46.21
N GLN A 9 8.97 9.74 45.03
CA GLN A 9 10.33 9.99 44.54
C GLN A 9 10.96 11.32 44.99
N PHE A 10 10.23 12.17 45.74
CA PHE A 10 10.72 13.48 46.20
C PHE A 10 10.78 13.63 47.75
N ARG A 11 10.95 12.53 48.49
CA ARG A 11 11.25 12.57 49.94
C ARG A 11 12.76 12.75 50.20
N GLY A 12 13.29 13.91 49.84
CA GLY A 12 14.71 14.23 50.10
C GLY A 12 15.01 15.70 50.35
N TYR A 13 14.01 16.58 50.40
CA TYR A 13 14.25 17.99 50.64
C TYR A 13 14.11 18.31 52.13
N VAL A 14 15.25 18.49 52.81
CA VAL A 14 15.32 19.09 54.15
C VAL A 14 15.47 20.60 53.95
N PRO A 15 14.53 21.44 54.42
CA PRO A 15 14.71 22.88 54.38
C PRO A 15 15.83 23.26 55.35
N LEU A 16 16.80 24.05 54.89
CA LEU A 16 17.78 24.68 55.77
C LEU A 16 17.06 25.79 56.55
N GLU A 17 16.85 25.59 57.85
CA GLU A 17 16.56 26.70 58.77
C GLU A 17 17.80 27.58 58.84
N SER A 18 17.74 28.79 58.26
CA SER A 18 18.79 29.79 58.42
C SER A 18 18.73 30.34 59.85
N ALA A 19 19.84 30.19 60.56
CA ALA A 19 20.04 30.67 61.91
C ALA A 19 19.66 32.16 62.07
N THR A 20 18.87 32.41 63.10
CA THR A 20 18.60 33.72 63.70
C THR A 20 19.89 34.52 63.80
N THR A 21 20.03 35.57 62.99
CA THR A 21 21.14 36.53 63.16
C THR A 21 20.59 37.74 63.89
N GLU A 22 21.19 37.99 65.04
CA GLU A 22 20.82 39.03 65.99
C GLU A 22 20.82 40.42 65.37
N ARG A 23 19.88 41.21 65.89
CA ARG A 23 19.71 42.64 65.68
C ARG A 23 20.96 43.39 66.17
N LEU A 24 21.67 44.09 65.28
CA LEU A 24 22.41 45.29 65.63
C LEU A 24 22.06 46.42 64.68
N VAL A 25 21.54 47.49 65.26
CA VAL A 25 21.23 48.78 64.67
C VAL A 25 22.47 49.65 64.82
N ASP A 26 23.02 50.17 63.72
CA ASP A 26 23.65 51.50 63.59
C ASP A 26 24.06 51.66 62.10
N ARG A 27 23.53 52.61 61.35
CA ARG A 27 23.79 54.07 61.23
C ARG A 27 24.62 54.36 59.98
N ASP A 28 23.97 55.15 59.13
CA ASP A 28 24.50 56.17 58.23
C ASP A 28 25.22 55.82 56.91
N GLU A 29 24.59 56.39 55.87
CA GLU A 29 25.17 57.10 54.72
C GLU A 29 25.78 56.34 53.53
N ASP A 30 25.23 56.73 52.37
CA ASP A 30 25.83 56.80 51.03
C ASP A 30 26.26 55.51 50.32
N THR A 31 25.39 55.05 49.40
CA THR A 31 25.78 54.67 48.02
C THR A 31 24.56 54.34 47.16
N SER A 32 23.82 55.38 46.77
CA SER A 32 22.81 55.32 45.71
C SER A 32 23.47 55.43 44.33
N ALA A 33 24.27 54.44 43.90
CA ALA A 33 24.85 54.47 42.53
C ALA A 33 25.32 53.14 41.90
N GLU A 34 25.08 51.94 42.48
CA GLU A 34 25.65 50.69 41.90
C GLU A 34 24.69 49.53 41.63
N THR A 35 23.37 49.70 41.74
CA THR A 35 22.40 48.62 41.44
C THR A 35 21.74 48.68 40.06
N ALA A 36 22.19 49.54 39.15
CA ALA A 36 21.56 49.74 37.84
C ALA A 36 22.17 48.94 36.66
N TYR A 37 23.18 48.09 36.86
CA TYR A 37 23.90 47.48 35.73
C TYR A 37 23.73 45.95 35.52
N SER A 38 22.98 45.20 36.34
CA SER A 38 22.89 43.73 36.16
C SER A 38 21.59 43.21 35.52
N ASN A 39 20.52 44.01 35.44
CA ASN A 39 19.20 43.55 34.97
C ASN A 39 19.06 43.45 33.43
N GLY A 40 19.91 44.14 32.65
CA GLY A 40 19.81 44.15 31.19
C GLY A 40 20.32 42.87 30.50
N ARG A 41 21.23 42.13 31.15
CA ARG A 41 21.87 40.95 30.54
C ARG A 41 21.02 39.69 30.69
N TRP A 42 20.31 39.56 31.80
CA TRP A 42 19.34 38.47 32.02
C TRP A 42 18.09 38.64 31.15
N SER A 43 17.53 39.86 31.06
CA SER A 43 16.37 40.13 30.19
C SER A 43 16.63 39.82 28.71
N ARG A 44 17.79 40.22 28.17
CA ARG A 44 18.17 39.90 26.78
C ARG A 44 18.37 38.41 26.55
N ALA A 45 18.96 37.69 27.52
CA ALA A 45 19.12 36.24 27.43
C ALA A 45 17.77 35.50 27.43
N PHE A 46 16.80 35.93 28.25
CA PHE A 46 15.44 35.39 28.24
C PHE A 46 14.73 35.67 26.92
N ILE A 47 14.83 36.88 26.37
CA ILE A 47 14.24 37.23 25.07
C ILE A 47 14.84 36.36 23.95
N VAL A 48 16.18 36.23 23.91
CA VAL A 48 16.86 35.38 22.92
C VAL A 48 16.42 33.93 23.07
N MET A 49 16.36 33.40 24.30
CA MET A 49 15.91 32.03 24.56
C MET A 49 14.44 31.82 24.15
N SER A 50 13.54 32.78 24.42
CA SER A 50 12.15 32.72 23.98
C SER A 50 12.01 32.76 22.46
N ILE A 51 12.79 33.60 21.76
CA ILE A 51 12.82 33.65 20.30
C ILE A 51 13.35 32.31 19.74
N SER A 52 14.45 31.78 20.29
CA SER A 52 14.99 30.48 19.87
C SER A 52 13.97 29.34 20.08
N ASN A 53 13.27 29.31 21.21
CA ASN A 53 12.21 28.34 21.48
C ASN A 53 11.03 28.49 20.52
N MET A 54 10.64 29.73 20.19
CA MET A 54 9.58 29.99 19.23
C MET A 54 9.99 29.53 17.82
N VAL A 55 11.22 29.77 17.39
CA VAL A 55 11.75 29.28 16.11
C VAL A 55 11.78 27.75 16.10
N LEU A 56 12.28 27.10 17.15
CA LEU A 56 12.28 25.64 17.25
C LEU A 56 10.86 25.05 17.22
N PHE A 57 9.92 25.71 17.90
CA PHE A 57 8.51 25.31 17.89
C PHE A 57 7.90 25.43 16.48
N LEU A 58 8.13 26.54 15.78
CA LEU A 58 7.64 26.74 14.42
C LEU A 58 8.25 25.74 13.43
N LEU A 59 9.55 25.46 13.55
CA LEU A 59 10.22 24.43 12.74
C LEU A 59 9.61 23.04 13.00
N THR A 60 9.42 22.67 14.27
CA THR A 60 8.82 21.39 14.64
C THR A 60 7.37 21.28 14.17
N ALA A 61 6.57 22.33 14.33
CA ALA A 61 5.20 22.39 13.84
C ALA A 61 5.16 22.27 12.31
N SER A 62 6.04 22.98 11.58
CA SER A 62 6.11 22.89 10.12
C SER A 62 6.48 21.49 9.62
N MET A 63 7.40 20.83 10.31
CA MET A 63 7.79 19.45 10.01
C MET A 63 6.64 18.48 10.28
N MET A 64 5.93 18.64 11.41
CA MET A 64 4.78 17.80 11.74
C MET A 64 3.62 18.01 10.75
N THR A 65 3.30 19.25 10.38
CA THR A 65 2.27 19.57 9.37
C THR A 65 2.66 19.02 8.00
N SER A 66 3.91 19.14 7.57
CA SER A 66 4.35 18.61 6.27
C SER A 66 4.29 17.07 6.21
N LEU A 67 4.67 16.39 7.29
CA LEU A 67 4.54 14.93 7.41
C LEU A 67 3.08 14.49 7.47
N SER A 68 2.22 15.21 8.19
CA SER A 68 0.77 14.96 8.21
C SER A 68 0.14 15.14 6.84
N ILE A 69 0.45 16.21 6.10
CA ILE A 69 -0.05 16.43 4.74
C ILE A 69 0.45 15.33 3.79
N ARG A 70 1.71 14.90 3.92
CA ARG A 70 2.28 13.79 3.12
C ARG A 70 1.61 12.46 3.44
N SER A 71 1.29 12.22 4.71
CA SER A 71 0.57 11.03 5.17
C SER A 71 -0.89 11.00 4.67
N GLN A 72 -1.53 12.16 4.53
CA GLN A 72 -2.88 12.28 3.96
C GLN A 72 -2.90 12.10 2.43
N LYS A 73 -1.80 12.41 1.74
CA LYS A 73 -1.62 12.14 0.29
C LYS A 73 -1.15 10.71 0.00
N ARG A 74 -1.63 9.71 0.74
CA ARG A 74 -1.36 8.31 0.40
C ARG A 74 -2.09 8.00 -0.90
N VAL A 75 -1.32 7.86 -1.98
CA VAL A 75 -1.79 7.32 -3.25
C VAL A 75 -2.38 5.93 -3.01
N LEU A 76 -3.46 5.59 -3.69
CA LEU A 76 -4.08 4.26 -3.60
C LEU A 76 -3.01 3.18 -3.79
N ASN A 77 -2.99 2.17 -2.92
CA ASN A 77 -2.02 1.09 -2.97
C ASN A 77 -0.53 1.54 -2.91
N ALA A 78 -0.21 2.62 -2.19
CA ALA A 78 1.16 3.19 -2.13
C ALA A 78 2.26 2.16 -1.79
N GLU A 79 2.01 1.28 -0.82
CA GLU A 79 2.97 0.24 -0.43
C GLU A 79 3.18 -0.79 -1.54
N LEU A 80 2.10 -1.21 -2.21
CA LEU A 80 2.19 -2.15 -3.33
C LEU A 80 2.92 -1.54 -4.53
N ARG A 81 2.72 -0.24 -4.79
CA ARG A 81 3.45 0.50 -5.83
C ARG A 81 4.94 0.61 -5.54
N ALA A 82 5.35 0.62 -4.28
CA ALA A 82 6.77 0.66 -3.92
C ALA A 82 7.47 -0.67 -4.21
N THR A 83 6.73 -1.78 -4.28
CA THR A 83 7.27 -3.14 -4.41
C THR A 83 6.95 -3.80 -5.76
N SER A 84 6.26 -3.13 -6.66
CA SER A 84 5.77 -3.72 -7.90
C SER A 84 5.87 -2.76 -9.07
N SER A 85 6.01 -3.33 -10.28
CA SER A 85 5.95 -2.56 -11.53
C SER A 85 4.63 -1.82 -11.67
N TYR A 86 4.62 -0.77 -12.49
CA TYR A 86 3.39 -0.04 -12.75
C TYR A 86 2.31 -0.97 -13.31
N THR A 87 1.12 -0.90 -12.73
CA THR A 87 -0.09 -1.52 -13.23
C THR A 87 -1.27 -0.56 -13.05
N PRO A 88 -2.16 -0.43 -14.05
CA PRO A 88 -3.33 0.43 -13.95
C PRO A 88 -4.31 -0.02 -12.86
N ILE A 89 -4.25 -1.29 -12.45
CA ILE A 89 -5.08 -1.88 -11.38
C ILE A 89 -4.93 -1.11 -10.07
N TYR A 90 -3.72 -0.61 -9.76
CA TYR A 90 -3.50 0.15 -8.54
C TYR A 90 -4.22 1.48 -8.51
N ASP A 91 -4.64 2.01 -9.66
CA ASP A 91 -5.47 3.21 -9.78
C ASP A 91 -6.98 2.86 -9.76
N MET A 92 -7.35 1.62 -10.06
CA MET A 92 -8.74 1.17 -10.27
C MET A 92 -9.41 0.60 -9.01
N ILE A 93 -8.67 -0.15 -8.18
CA ILE A 93 -9.21 -0.83 -7.00
C ILE A 93 -8.28 -0.69 -5.80
N ASP A 94 -8.85 -0.45 -4.62
CA ASP A 94 -8.11 -0.56 -3.36
C ASP A 94 -7.97 -2.04 -2.97
N LEU A 95 -6.73 -2.55 -2.99
CA LEU A 95 -6.44 -3.94 -2.66
C LEU A 95 -6.38 -4.19 -1.15
N GLU A 96 -6.42 -3.13 -0.33
CA GLU A 96 -6.46 -3.18 1.13
C GLU A 96 -5.43 -4.16 1.73
N PRO A 97 -4.12 -4.00 1.43
CA PRO A 97 -3.09 -4.90 1.94
C PRO A 97 -3.13 -4.93 3.46
N SER A 98 -3.29 -6.12 4.03
CA SER A 98 -3.38 -6.32 5.48
C SER A 98 -2.45 -7.43 5.94
N ILE A 99 -1.87 -7.24 7.13
CA ILE A 99 -1.08 -8.29 7.77
C ILE A 99 -2.04 -9.35 8.29
N ARG A 100 -1.97 -10.56 7.73
CA ARG A 100 -2.79 -11.71 8.12
C ARG A 100 -1.89 -12.88 8.45
N ARG A 101 -2.23 -13.61 9.52
CA ARG A 101 -1.59 -14.90 9.82
C ARG A 101 -2.31 -15.99 9.04
N ILE A 102 -1.68 -16.49 7.98
CA ILE A 102 -2.22 -17.56 7.14
C ILE A 102 -2.15 -18.89 7.91
N ASN A 103 -3.24 -19.66 7.88
CA ASN A 103 -3.24 -21.03 8.38
C ASN A 103 -2.68 -21.98 7.32
N GLY A 104 -1.40 -22.34 7.49
CA GLY A 104 -0.65 -23.25 6.61
C GLY A 104 -0.80 -24.74 6.93
N THR A 105 -1.78 -25.17 7.75
CA THR A 105 -2.03 -26.60 7.96
C THR A 105 -2.37 -27.28 6.64
N VAL A 106 -1.58 -28.28 6.25
CA VAL A 106 -1.72 -28.96 4.95
C VAL A 106 -2.97 -29.84 4.89
N MET A 107 -3.32 -30.50 6.00
CA MET A 107 -4.50 -31.37 6.13
C MET A 107 -5.44 -30.83 7.22
N PRO A 108 -6.17 -29.74 6.94
CA PRO A 108 -7.06 -29.12 7.90
C PRO A 108 -8.27 -30.01 8.20
N ALA A 109 -8.57 -30.23 9.49
CA ALA A 109 -9.82 -30.84 9.93
C ALA A 109 -10.88 -29.73 10.16
N GLY A 110 -12.09 -29.88 9.60
CA GLY A 110 -13.22 -28.98 9.84
C GLY A 110 -13.80 -28.33 8.58
N LYS A 111 -14.53 -27.21 8.75
CA LYS A 111 -15.15 -26.46 7.65
C LYS A 111 -14.08 -25.68 6.89
N LEU A 112 -13.73 -26.17 5.70
CA LEU A 112 -12.77 -25.54 4.80
C LEU A 112 -13.43 -24.38 4.05
N SER A 113 -12.64 -23.35 3.71
CA SER A 113 -13.07 -22.35 2.72
C SER A 113 -13.34 -23.05 1.39
N ILE A 114 -14.20 -22.47 0.56
CA ILE A 114 -14.57 -23.09 -0.73
C ILE A 114 -13.33 -23.38 -1.58
N ALA A 115 -12.36 -22.46 -1.58
CA ALA A 115 -11.07 -22.62 -2.26
C ALA A 115 -10.12 -23.67 -1.63
N ARG A 116 -10.52 -24.37 -0.56
CA ARG A 116 -9.76 -25.45 0.10
C ARG A 116 -10.49 -26.79 0.13
N GLN A 117 -11.74 -26.79 -0.30
CA GLN A 117 -12.54 -28.00 -0.28
C GLN A 117 -12.09 -28.92 -1.41
N PHE A 118 -12.23 -30.22 -1.18
CA PHE A 118 -12.18 -31.19 -2.28
C PHE A 118 -13.24 -30.82 -3.34
N PRO A 119 -13.04 -31.22 -4.61
CA PRO A 119 -13.97 -30.96 -5.69
C PRO A 119 -15.40 -31.28 -5.28
N ASN A 120 -16.27 -30.29 -5.40
CA ASN A 120 -17.67 -30.39 -5.05
C ASN A 120 -18.46 -29.36 -5.84
N PRO A 121 -19.78 -29.56 -6.05
CA PRO A 121 -20.55 -28.71 -6.95
C PRO A 121 -20.50 -27.21 -6.63
N ALA A 122 -20.41 -26.84 -5.34
CA ALA A 122 -20.36 -25.43 -4.95
C ALA A 122 -18.97 -24.82 -5.17
N ALA A 123 -17.90 -25.57 -4.90
CA ALA A 123 -16.54 -25.14 -5.19
C ALA A 123 -16.30 -25.07 -6.69
N ASP A 124 -16.68 -26.11 -7.43
CA ASP A 124 -16.46 -26.21 -8.87
C ASP A 124 -17.19 -25.08 -9.62
N ALA A 125 -18.38 -24.68 -9.16
CA ALA A 125 -19.11 -23.54 -9.72
C ALA A 125 -18.32 -22.24 -9.58
N ILE A 126 -17.80 -21.94 -8.38
CA ILE A 126 -17.00 -20.73 -8.15
C ILE A 126 -15.69 -20.78 -8.93
N TRP A 127 -15.02 -21.92 -8.97
CA TRP A 127 -13.78 -22.07 -9.76
C TRP A 127 -14.01 -21.81 -11.24
N THR A 128 -15.03 -22.45 -11.83
CA THR A 128 -15.35 -22.36 -13.25
C THR A 128 -15.85 -20.96 -13.64
N GLU A 129 -16.66 -20.33 -12.80
CA GLU A 129 -17.30 -19.05 -13.14
C GLU A 129 -16.41 -17.85 -12.81
N ASP A 130 -15.56 -17.92 -11.78
CA ASP A 130 -14.94 -16.73 -11.21
C ASP A 130 -13.41 -16.77 -11.23
N ILE A 131 -12.82 -17.95 -11.05
CA ILE A 131 -11.37 -18.09 -10.78
C ILE A 131 -10.60 -18.50 -12.03
N GLU A 132 -11.14 -19.39 -12.85
CA GLU A 132 -10.46 -19.90 -14.04
C GLU A 132 -10.60 -18.99 -15.26
N LEU A 133 -11.58 -18.09 -15.26
CA LEU A 133 -11.83 -17.23 -16.41
C LEU A 133 -10.85 -16.06 -16.44
N ILE A 134 -9.95 -16.09 -17.43
CA ILE A 134 -9.11 -14.95 -17.77
C ILE A 134 -9.97 -13.92 -18.50
N ARG A 135 -10.55 -12.99 -17.73
CA ARG A 135 -11.39 -11.92 -18.28
C ARG A 135 -10.53 -10.72 -18.71
N PRO A 136 -10.62 -10.28 -19.96
CA PRO A 136 -9.90 -9.10 -20.40
C PRO A 136 -10.52 -7.82 -19.83
N ILE A 137 -9.66 -6.86 -19.51
CA ILE A 137 -10.00 -5.53 -19.02
C ILE A 137 -9.56 -4.48 -20.06
N PRO A 138 -10.38 -3.44 -20.30
CA PRO A 138 -10.00 -2.36 -21.20
C PRO A 138 -9.00 -1.43 -20.50
N VAL A 139 -7.93 -1.06 -21.20
CA VAL A 139 -6.91 -0.10 -20.74
C VAL A 139 -6.61 0.93 -21.81
N THR A 140 -6.13 2.11 -21.43
CA THR A 140 -5.82 3.20 -22.38
C THR A 140 -4.41 3.12 -22.93
N ARG A 141 -4.14 3.84 -24.03
CA ARG A 141 -2.82 3.96 -24.63
C ARG A 141 -1.78 4.46 -23.64
N GLU A 142 -2.12 5.45 -22.81
CA GLU A 142 -1.20 5.98 -21.79
C GLU A 142 -0.85 4.92 -20.76
N GLN A 143 -1.81 4.07 -20.37
CA GLN A 143 -1.57 2.97 -19.44
C GLN A 143 -0.64 1.93 -20.07
N ILE A 144 -0.83 1.58 -21.35
CA ILE A 144 0.06 0.70 -22.10
C ILE A 144 1.50 1.24 -22.13
N ILE A 145 1.68 2.52 -22.47
CA ILE A 145 3.00 3.17 -22.51
C ILE A 145 3.65 3.17 -21.13
N LYS A 146 2.88 3.46 -20.08
CA LYS A 146 3.39 3.51 -18.72
C LYS A 146 3.76 2.11 -18.17
N MET A 147 3.17 1.06 -18.73
CA MET A 147 3.60 -0.33 -18.51
C MET A 147 4.87 -0.71 -19.30
N GLY A 148 5.41 0.20 -20.11
CA GLY A 148 6.61 -0.04 -20.92
C GLY A 148 6.36 -0.92 -22.14
N LYS A 149 5.12 -0.95 -22.65
CA LYS A 149 4.72 -1.70 -23.84
C LYS A 149 4.52 -0.74 -25.02
N ASP A 150 4.71 -1.26 -26.23
CA ASP A 150 4.45 -0.52 -27.46
C ASP A 150 2.98 -0.65 -27.86
N PRO A 151 2.19 0.45 -27.86
CA PRO A 151 0.78 0.42 -28.23
C PRO A 151 0.51 -0.17 -29.61
N ASP A 152 1.44 -0.09 -30.55
CA ASP A 152 1.24 -0.57 -31.92
C ASP A 152 1.36 -2.10 -32.04
N THR A 153 1.83 -2.76 -30.97
CA THR A 153 1.98 -4.23 -30.91
C THR A 153 0.96 -4.90 -29.99
N VAL A 154 0.20 -4.12 -29.22
CA VAL A 154 -0.80 -4.63 -28.29
C VAL A 154 -2.16 -4.73 -29.00
N ALA A 155 -2.93 -5.76 -28.66
CA ALA A 155 -4.27 -5.95 -29.21
C ALA A 155 -5.19 -4.77 -28.81
N LYS A 156 -5.77 -4.12 -29.81
CA LYS A 156 -6.75 -3.04 -29.65
C LYS A 156 -8.17 -3.62 -29.55
N LEU A 157 -8.99 -3.01 -28.72
CA LEU A 157 -10.44 -3.22 -28.71
C LEU A 157 -11.05 -2.23 -29.70
N GLU A 158 -11.38 -2.70 -30.91
CA GLU A 158 -11.91 -1.83 -31.96
C GLU A 158 -13.25 -1.19 -31.55
N ASP A 159 -13.41 0.11 -31.82
CA ASP A 159 -14.59 0.85 -31.38
C ASP A 159 -15.88 0.35 -32.06
N ASP A 160 -15.80 -0.02 -33.34
CA ASP A 160 -16.93 -0.58 -34.09
C ASP A 160 -17.52 -1.83 -33.42
N ASP A 161 -16.66 -2.66 -32.83
CA ASP A 161 -17.08 -3.84 -32.10
C ASP A 161 -17.46 -3.48 -30.67
N TRP A 162 -16.64 -2.72 -29.94
CA TRP A 162 -16.73 -2.61 -28.48
C TRP A 162 -17.44 -1.35 -27.97
N GLY A 163 -17.46 -0.26 -28.73
CA GLY A 163 -18.06 1.03 -28.34
C GLY A 163 -17.32 1.71 -27.18
N LEU A 164 -16.03 1.46 -27.03
CA LEU A 164 -15.18 1.95 -25.93
C LEU A 164 -14.30 3.14 -26.35
N GLY A 165 -14.43 3.61 -27.59
CA GLY A 165 -13.60 4.62 -28.22
C GLY A 165 -12.32 4.06 -28.83
N ASP A 166 -11.59 4.94 -29.52
CA ASP A 166 -10.34 4.62 -30.18
C ASP A 166 -9.15 4.36 -29.25
N ASP A 167 -9.34 4.56 -27.95
CA ASP A 167 -8.29 4.47 -26.93
C ASP A 167 -8.52 3.30 -25.96
N ALA A 168 -8.93 2.16 -26.52
CA ALA A 168 -9.21 0.94 -25.77
C ALA A 168 -8.30 -0.20 -26.23
N TYR A 169 -7.53 -0.74 -25.30
CA TYR A 169 -6.60 -1.86 -25.51
C TYR A 169 -6.95 -3.02 -24.58
N VAL A 170 -6.58 -4.22 -25.00
CA VAL A 170 -6.79 -5.44 -24.22
C VAL A 170 -5.67 -5.60 -23.19
N ALA A 171 -6.03 -5.69 -21.91
CA ALA A 171 -5.15 -6.20 -20.87
C ALA A 171 -5.80 -7.38 -20.14
N ALA A 172 -4.98 -8.23 -19.53
CA ALA A 172 -5.45 -9.34 -18.70
C ALA A 172 -4.62 -9.41 -17.42
N LEU A 173 -5.25 -9.87 -16.34
CA LEU A 173 -4.58 -10.05 -15.07
C LEU A 173 -3.93 -11.43 -15.00
N ASP A 174 -2.60 -11.44 -14.93
CA ASP A 174 -1.81 -12.68 -14.93
C ASP A 174 -2.09 -13.59 -13.72
N VAL A 175 -2.59 -13.05 -12.60
CA VAL A 175 -2.99 -13.88 -11.45
C VAL A 175 -4.06 -14.92 -11.84
N PHE A 176 -4.99 -14.59 -12.74
CA PHE A 176 -6.02 -15.53 -13.20
C PHE A 176 -5.47 -16.57 -14.18
N HIS A 177 -4.43 -16.23 -14.95
CA HIS A 177 -3.69 -17.20 -15.75
C HIS A 177 -2.96 -18.22 -14.85
N ASN A 178 -2.27 -17.72 -13.82
CA ASN A 178 -1.63 -18.57 -12.82
C ASN A 178 -2.66 -19.46 -12.11
N LEU A 179 -3.82 -18.93 -11.72
CA LEU A 179 -4.87 -19.69 -11.03
C LEU A 179 -5.54 -20.73 -11.93
N HIS A 180 -5.75 -20.44 -13.22
CA HIS A 180 -6.24 -21.40 -14.19
C HIS A 180 -5.30 -22.61 -14.32
N CYS A 181 -4.00 -22.36 -14.50
CA CYS A 181 -3.00 -23.43 -14.56
C CYS A 181 -2.85 -24.15 -13.21
N LEU A 182 -3.04 -23.43 -12.11
CA LEU A 182 -2.97 -23.99 -10.77
C LEU A 182 -4.18 -24.85 -10.41
N ASN A 183 -5.39 -24.60 -10.95
CA ASN A 183 -6.51 -25.53 -10.77
C ASN A 183 -6.20 -26.90 -11.40
N SER A 184 -5.35 -26.93 -12.43
CA SER A 184 -4.83 -28.19 -12.97
C SER A 184 -3.85 -28.90 -12.02
N SER A 185 -3.36 -28.26 -10.94
CA SER A 185 -2.28 -28.83 -10.11
C SER A 185 -2.22 -28.53 -8.59
N ILE A 186 -3.14 -27.80 -7.93
CA ILE A 186 -3.41 -27.72 -6.44
C ILE A 186 -3.84 -26.28 -6.02
N GLN A 187 -4.94 -26.16 -5.27
CA GLN A 187 -5.53 -24.91 -4.77
C GLN A 187 -4.59 -24.04 -3.89
N ALA A 188 -4.46 -22.73 -4.20
CA ALA A 188 -3.79 -21.73 -3.36
C ALA A 188 -4.74 -20.59 -2.94
N HIS A 189 -4.36 -19.85 -1.89
CA HIS A 189 -5.11 -18.68 -1.42
C HIS A 189 -4.42 -17.39 -1.85
N CYS A 190 -5.21 -16.44 -2.35
CA CYS A 190 -4.81 -15.04 -2.46
C CYS A 190 -5.49 -14.22 -1.35
N ILE A 191 -4.80 -13.20 -0.83
CA ILE A 191 -5.37 -12.27 0.16
C ILE A 191 -6.37 -11.35 -0.55
N ASN A 192 -7.54 -11.11 0.05
CA ASN A 192 -8.63 -10.27 -0.49
C ASN A 192 -9.10 -10.70 -1.89
N PHE A 193 -9.07 -12.01 -2.16
CA PHE A 193 -9.40 -12.55 -3.47
C PHE A 193 -10.86 -12.31 -3.88
N GLU A 194 -11.81 -12.36 -2.94
CA GLU A 194 -13.24 -12.11 -3.22
C GLU A 194 -13.47 -10.73 -3.84
N LYS A 195 -12.93 -9.67 -3.21
CA LYS A 195 -13.02 -8.30 -3.72
C LYS A 195 -12.39 -8.16 -5.10
N LEU A 196 -11.26 -8.83 -5.32
CA LEU A 196 -10.60 -8.83 -6.63
C LEU A 196 -11.43 -9.56 -7.69
N THR A 197 -12.03 -10.71 -7.37
CA THR A 197 -12.89 -11.46 -8.30
C THR A 197 -14.17 -10.70 -8.64
N GLU A 198 -14.77 -10.02 -7.67
CA GLU A 198 -15.96 -9.18 -7.89
C GLU A 198 -15.61 -8.02 -8.82
N TRP A 199 -14.58 -7.25 -8.48
CA TRP A 199 -14.13 -6.14 -9.32
C TRP A 199 -13.69 -6.62 -10.71
N HIS A 200 -13.06 -7.79 -10.82
CA HIS A 200 -12.61 -8.33 -12.12
C HIS A 200 -13.79 -8.68 -13.02
N LYS A 201 -14.90 -9.19 -12.47
CA LYS A 201 -16.15 -9.37 -13.22
C LYS A 201 -16.71 -8.04 -13.71
N GLU A 202 -16.74 -7.04 -12.84
CA GLU A 202 -17.30 -5.71 -13.15
C GLU A 202 -16.45 -4.91 -14.15
N ALA A 203 -15.13 -4.97 -14.01
CA ALA A 203 -14.19 -4.25 -14.86
C ALA A 203 -13.95 -4.94 -16.21
N SER A 204 -14.32 -6.22 -16.33
CA SER A 204 -14.13 -6.96 -17.56
C SER A 204 -15.11 -6.55 -18.66
N ILE A 205 -14.66 -6.70 -19.91
CA ILE A 205 -15.52 -6.55 -21.08
C ILE A 205 -16.56 -7.70 -21.15
N ASP A 206 -17.68 -7.49 -21.84
CA ASP A 206 -18.73 -8.51 -21.98
C ASP A 206 -18.15 -9.81 -22.56
N MET A 207 -18.09 -10.85 -21.72
CA MET A 207 -17.50 -12.14 -22.09
C MET A 207 -18.30 -12.88 -23.16
N ASN A 208 -19.63 -12.73 -23.21
CA ASN A 208 -20.44 -13.33 -24.26
C ASN A 208 -20.16 -12.68 -25.61
N LYS A 209 -19.95 -11.37 -25.61
CA LYS A 209 -19.51 -10.62 -26.80
C LYS A 209 -18.08 -10.98 -27.18
N TYR A 210 -17.18 -11.09 -26.20
CA TYR A 210 -15.79 -11.51 -26.40
C TYR A 210 -15.70 -12.85 -27.12
N LEU A 211 -16.44 -13.86 -26.65
CA LEU A 211 -16.47 -15.19 -27.26
C LEU A 211 -17.01 -15.18 -28.69
N ARG A 212 -17.88 -14.23 -29.04
CA ARG A 212 -18.41 -14.09 -30.41
C ARG A 212 -17.41 -13.41 -31.34
N VAL A 213 -16.79 -12.32 -30.89
CA VAL A 213 -15.86 -11.49 -31.69
C VAL A 213 -14.52 -12.20 -31.86
N MET A 214 -14.01 -12.83 -30.81
CA MET A 214 -12.74 -13.55 -30.83
C MET A 214 -12.87 -14.96 -31.37
N LYS A 215 -14.08 -15.37 -31.80
CA LYS A 215 -14.26 -16.66 -32.45
C LYS A 215 -13.49 -16.63 -33.76
N LYS A 216 -12.62 -17.62 -33.94
CA LYS A 216 -11.87 -17.82 -35.16
C LYS A 216 -12.78 -17.69 -36.39
N PRO A 217 -12.43 -16.84 -37.38
CA PRO A 217 -13.24 -16.68 -38.58
C PRO A 217 -13.34 -17.99 -39.35
N PRO A 218 -14.51 -18.29 -39.95
CA PRO A 218 -14.69 -19.49 -40.75
C PRO A 218 -13.70 -19.50 -41.93
N GLY A 219 -12.97 -20.62 -42.10
CA GLY A 219 -12.00 -20.81 -43.18
C GLY A 219 -10.54 -20.48 -42.81
N VAL A 220 -10.28 -19.82 -41.67
CA VAL A 220 -8.92 -19.67 -41.15
C VAL A 220 -8.47 -21.01 -40.57
N LYS A 221 -7.37 -21.55 -41.06
CA LYS A 221 -6.73 -22.74 -40.48
C LYS A 221 -5.68 -22.27 -39.48
N GLU A 222 -5.70 -22.87 -38.28
CA GLU A 222 -4.57 -22.70 -37.37
C GLU A 222 -3.41 -23.42 -38.01
N ARG A 223 -2.24 -22.80 -38.01
CA ARG A 223 -1.04 -23.55 -38.32
C ARG A 223 -0.94 -24.64 -37.25
N PRO A 224 -0.63 -25.89 -37.63
CA PRO A 224 -0.31 -26.90 -36.63
C PRO A 224 0.72 -26.29 -35.69
N THR A 225 0.48 -26.35 -34.38
CA THR A 225 1.52 -26.03 -33.40
C THR A 225 2.74 -26.84 -33.79
N GLU A 226 3.92 -26.20 -33.91
CA GLU A 226 5.16 -26.95 -34.12
C GLU A 226 5.22 -28.01 -33.03
N VAL A 227 5.08 -29.27 -33.44
CA VAL A 227 5.22 -30.39 -32.52
C VAL A 227 6.69 -30.40 -32.16
N TRP A 228 6.99 -30.01 -30.93
CA TRP A 228 8.35 -30.06 -30.43
C TRP A 228 8.80 -31.53 -30.42
N HIS A 229 9.78 -31.83 -31.26
CA HIS A 229 10.42 -33.14 -31.37
C HIS A 229 11.71 -33.12 -30.55
N PRO A 230 11.71 -33.65 -29.29
CA PRO A 230 12.88 -33.63 -28.42
C PRO A 230 14.13 -34.20 -29.11
N GLU A 231 13.95 -35.25 -29.91
CA GLU A 231 14.98 -35.92 -30.71
C GLU A 231 15.79 -34.96 -31.60
N GLU A 232 15.15 -34.00 -32.27
CA GLU A 232 15.82 -33.06 -33.19
C GLU A 232 16.71 -32.02 -32.47
N TRP A 233 16.47 -31.80 -31.17
CA TRP A 233 17.30 -30.91 -30.36
C TRP A 233 18.58 -31.63 -29.92
N PHE A 234 18.49 -32.92 -29.57
CA PHE A 234 19.65 -33.72 -29.19
C PHE A 234 20.55 -34.07 -30.38
N GLU A 235 19.98 -34.31 -31.56
CA GLU A 235 20.75 -34.56 -32.78
C GLU A 235 21.54 -33.34 -33.26
N ARG A 236 21.09 -32.11 -32.95
CA ARG A 236 21.79 -30.87 -33.29
C ARG A 236 23.01 -30.56 -32.41
N GLN A 237 23.21 -31.29 -31.33
CA GLN A 237 24.28 -31.08 -30.35
C GLN A 237 25.42 -32.12 -30.45
N ASN A 238 25.31 -33.10 -31.36
CA ASN A 238 26.35 -34.08 -31.71
C ASN A 238 26.90 -33.85 -33.12
#